data_AF-A0A654EH38-F1
#
_entry.id   AF-A0A654EH38-F1
#
_cell.length_a   1.000
_cell.length_b   1.000
_cell.length_c   1.000
_cell.angle_alpha   90.00
_cell.angle_beta   90.00
_cell.angle_gamma   90.00
#
_symmetry.space_group_name_H-M   'P 1'
#
loop_
_entity.id
_entity.type
_entity.pdbx_description
1 polymer ?
#
loop_
_entity_poly.entity_id
_entity_poly.type
_entity_poly.pdbx_seq_one_letter_code
_entity_poly.pdbx_strand_id
1 'polypeptide(L)'
;METGRRRTIPEVEILARLPLRSIARFKSVCKRWKSVIESDYFRRLFGSFHRSSSTSWSIMFRTEYLREMTQAIGFHGCKTWDLPKTLVSYIMPFQEYPNLPTSEYYYIASSNGLIWIDVFVSRIKNKVYSYKSFVGNPVLQEWVEIPQPPNPWVQDKHPWYPSPYSGVGMVTRVENGVVSSFKMVRTVQMELIDRRDEGMYLWRVCVYSSETGLWTFKQVFSSRPVHGGRVDSPVNLNGVLYLWDRYLFSNGPGVLVAHDFYGADDQCQVIPLPGANDEHEHEHDDEHEHVRRCLTTSGEDVIFIEVIHRILKAWRLHNEKSERWQLIWEVVMPSFISDVNCFPLAMNPFDTDIVYLWDRQHGCLVSGYLQAQEFIVHQESEDGSSSEGDCCRVNTSGTEGYMEERCDGVLMLSQFVLPSWMDSVPRPPN
;
A
#
# COMPACT_ATOMS: atom_id res chain seq x y z
N MET A 1 -18.75 50.99 -15.84
CA MET A 1 -18.89 50.36 -17.17
C MET A 1 -18.15 49.03 -17.11
N GLU A 2 -18.91 47.97 -16.88
CA GLU A 2 -18.41 46.60 -16.75
C GLU A 2 -17.73 46.16 -18.04
N THR A 3 -16.53 45.59 -17.91
CA THR A 3 -15.94 44.78 -18.98
C THR A 3 -15.75 43.36 -18.45
N GLY A 4 -16.88 42.67 -18.26
CA GLY A 4 -16.94 41.24 -18.07
C GLY A 4 -16.45 40.53 -19.34
N ARG A 5 -15.14 40.31 -19.47
CA ARG A 5 -14.57 39.53 -20.57
C ARG A 5 -14.59 38.05 -20.23
N ARG A 6 -15.53 37.32 -20.86
CA ARG A 6 -15.52 35.86 -21.08
C ARG A 6 -14.24 35.41 -21.81
N ARG A 7 -13.11 35.28 -21.10
CA ARG A 7 -11.85 34.74 -21.65
C ARG A 7 -11.23 33.59 -20.83
N THR A 8 -11.95 33.07 -19.83
CA THR A 8 -11.42 32.07 -18.89
C THR A 8 -11.37 30.63 -19.39
N ILE A 9 -12.08 30.28 -20.47
CA ILE A 9 -12.25 28.87 -20.89
C ILE A 9 -10.99 28.28 -21.54
N PRO A 10 -10.31 28.95 -22.50
CA PRO A 10 -9.16 28.36 -23.19
C PRO A 10 -7.95 28.14 -22.26
N GLU A 11 -7.70 29.09 -21.35
CA GLU A 11 -6.58 29.01 -20.40
C GLU A 11 -6.74 27.83 -19.43
N VAL A 12 -7.98 27.58 -19.00
CA VAL A 12 -8.33 26.46 -18.11
C VAL A 12 -8.20 25.11 -18.83
N GLU A 13 -8.63 25.03 -20.08
CA GLU A 13 -8.49 23.82 -20.89
C GLU A 13 -7.02 23.49 -21.20
N ILE A 14 -6.20 24.51 -21.48
CA ILE A 14 -4.75 24.32 -21.70
C ILE A 14 -4.10 23.78 -20.43
N LEU A 15 -4.39 24.40 -19.29
CA LEU A 15 -3.88 23.97 -18.00
C LEU A 15 -4.25 22.53 -17.65
N ALA A 16 -5.50 22.15 -17.89
CA ALA A 16 -6.03 20.83 -17.52
C ALA A 16 -5.43 19.69 -18.34
N ARG A 17 -4.63 19.99 -19.38
CA ARG A 17 -3.86 19.01 -20.18
C ARG A 17 -2.41 18.87 -19.73
N LEU A 18 -1.95 19.73 -18.82
CA LEU A 18 -0.58 19.69 -18.31
C LEU A 18 -0.46 18.65 -17.19
N PRO A 19 0.72 18.02 -17.01
CA PRO A 19 0.95 17.14 -15.88
C PRO A 19 0.72 17.83 -14.52
N LEU A 20 0.27 17.09 -13.52
CA LEU A 20 -0.03 17.60 -12.18
C LEU A 20 1.15 18.33 -11.54
N ARG A 21 2.37 17.88 -11.79
CA ARG A 21 3.59 18.56 -11.31
C ARG A 21 3.69 20.00 -11.79
N SER A 22 3.30 20.28 -13.04
CA SER A 22 3.26 21.62 -13.60
C SER A 22 2.10 22.43 -13.02
N ILE A 23 0.92 21.80 -12.91
CA ILE A 23 -0.29 22.40 -12.33
C ILE A 23 -0.05 22.84 -10.87
N ALA A 24 0.63 22.01 -10.06
CA ALA A 24 0.97 22.31 -8.68
C ALA A 24 1.81 23.60 -8.56
N ARG A 25 2.73 23.85 -9.49
CA ARG A 25 3.53 25.09 -9.52
C ARG A 25 2.68 26.31 -9.87
N PHE A 26 1.68 26.16 -10.75
CA PHE A 26 0.77 27.25 -11.11
C PHE A 26 -0.14 27.70 -9.96
N LYS A 27 -0.45 26.81 -9.00
CA LYS A 27 -1.16 27.20 -7.76
C LYS A 27 -0.40 28.29 -6.99
N SER A 28 0.93 28.33 -7.08
CA SER A 28 1.77 29.31 -6.37
C SER A 28 1.94 30.64 -7.12
N VAL A 29 1.52 30.75 -8.38
CA VAL A 29 1.73 31.95 -9.21
C VAL A 29 0.83 33.11 -8.77
N CYS A 30 -0.48 32.87 -8.64
CA CYS A 30 -1.38 33.86 -8.04
C CYS A 30 -2.70 33.23 -7.52
N LYS A 31 -3.40 33.97 -6.65
CA LYS A 31 -4.65 33.52 -6.00
C LYS A 31 -5.75 33.09 -6.98
N ARG A 32 -5.82 33.73 -8.15
CA ARG A 32 -6.80 33.40 -9.18
C ARG A 32 -6.55 32.02 -9.78
N TRP A 33 -5.30 31.71 -10.13
CA TRP A 33 -4.94 30.40 -10.67
C TRP A 33 -5.14 29.31 -9.62
N LYS A 34 -4.73 29.57 -8.38
CA LYS A 34 -5.02 28.69 -7.24
C LYS A 34 -6.51 28.35 -7.14
N SER A 35 -7.36 29.37 -7.06
CA SER A 35 -8.82 29.19 -6.93
C SER A 35 -9.46 28.45 -8.12
N VAL A 36 -8.95 28.66 -9.33
CA VAL A 36 -9.42 27.95 -10.53
C VAL A 36 -8.99 26.49 -10.50
N ILE A 37 -7.71 26.22 -10.23
CA ILE A 37 -7.14 24.86 -10.22
C ILE A 37 -7.77 24.00 -9.11
N GLU A 38 -8.06 24.60 -7.95
CA GLU A 38 -8.69 23.92 -6.80
C GLU A 38 -10.21 23.78 -6.94
N SER A 39 -10.82 24.22 -8.05
CA SER A 39 -12.26 24.09 -8.26
C SER A 39 -12.67 22.70 -8.77
N ASP A 40 -13.84 22.22 -8.35
CA ASP A 40 -14.42 20.95 -8.83
C ASP A 40 -14.59 20.89 -10.35
N TYR A 41 -14.78 22.04 -10.99
CA TYR A 41 -14.84 22.13 -12.45
C TYR A 41 -13.50 21.76 -13.08
N PHE A 42 -12.42 22.37 -12.62
CA PHE A 42 -11.08 22.11 -13.13
C PHE A 42 -10.68 20.65 -12.93
N ARG A 43 -10.99 20.10 -11.75
CA ARG A 43 -10.69 18.71 -11.40
C ARG A 43 -11.39 17.71 -12.31
N ARG A 44 -12.68 17.91 -12.58
CA ARG A 44 -13.43 17.09 -13.54
C ARG A 44 -12.88 17.22 -14.96
N LEU A 45 -12.52 18.43 -15.36
CA LEU A 45 -11.93 18.68 -16.68
C LEU A 45 -10.57 17.98 -16.83
N PHE A 46 -9.70 18.10 -15.83
CA PHE A 46 -8.43 17.39 -15.76
C PHE A 46 -8.64 15.87 -15.86
N GLY A 47 -9.53 15.31 -15.04
CA GLY A 47 -9.86 13.88 -15.08
C GLY A 47 -10.37 13.42 -16.45
N SER A 48 -11.09 14.27 -17.19
CA SER A 48 -11.55 13.95 -18.54
C SER A 48 -10.40 13.89 -19.57
N PHE A 49 -9.40 14.77 -19.46
CA PHE A 49 -8.24 14.76 -20.35
C PHE A 49 -7.24 13.64 -20.01
N HIS A 50 -7.19 13.23 -18.74
CA HIS A 50 -6.22 12.26 -18.23
C HIS A 50 -6.83 10.88 -17.93
N ARG A 51 -8.04 10.58 -18.42
CA ARG A 51 -8.74 9.30 -18.15
C ARG A 51 -7.91 8.07 -18.52
N SER A 52 -7.13 8.14 -19.59
CA SER A 52 -6.27 7.06 -20.07
C SER A 52 -4.78 7.29 -19.76
N SER A 53 -4.46 8.28 -18.91
CA SER A 53 -3.07 8.57 -18.56
C SER A 53 -2.57 7.62 -17.49
N SER A 54 -1.36 7.11 -17.69
CA SER A 54 -0.65 6.32 -16.69
C SER A 54 -0.33 7.18 -15.46
N THR A 55 -0.39 6.56 -14.28
CA THR A 55 -0.08 7.21 -13.00
C THR A 55 1.08 6.50 -12.33
N SER A 56 1.95 7.27 -11.67
CA SER A 56 3.10 6.73 -10.95
C SER A 56 2.67 6.01 -9.68
N TRP A 57 3.27 4.86 -9.43
CA TRP A 57 3.04 4.05 -8.24
C TRP A 57 4.27 3.21 -7.94
N SER A 58 4.39 2.74 -6.71
CA SER A 58 5.48 1.87 -6.27
C SER A 58 4.95 0.74 -5.40
N ILE A 59 5.65 -0.37 -5.39
CA ILE A 59 5.52 -1.43 -4.39
C ILE A 59 6.58 -1.16 -3.33
N MET A 60 6.15 -0.76 -2.14
CA MET A 60 7.02 -0.39 -1.02
C MET A 60 7.28 -1.59 -0.13
N PHE A 61 8.53 -1.73 0.32
CA PHE A 61 8.83 -2.63 1.43
C PHE A 61 8.48 -1.96 2.74
N ARG A 62 7.94 -2.74 3.67
CA ARG A 62 7.85 -2.29 5.06
C ARG A 62 9.26 -2.11 5.60
N THR A 63 9.57 -0.96 6.18
CA THR A 63 10.93 -0.72 6.68
C THR A 63 11.18 -1.58 7.90
N GLU A 64 12.18 -2.45 7.80
CA GLU A 64 12.67 -3.23 8.94
C GLU A 64 13.71 -2.46 9.74
N TYR A 65 13.96 -2.91 10.97
CA TYR A 65 14.90 -2.26 11.88
C TYR A 65 16.28 -2.09 11.24
N LEU A 66 16.78 -0.85 11.21
CA LEU A 66 18.09 -0.45 10.66
C LEU A 66 18.23 -0.56 9.13
N ARG A 67 17.15 -0.83 8.39
CA ARG A 67 17.19 -0.81 6.92
C ARG A 67 16.71 0.52 6.39
N GLU A 68 17.29 0.94 5.26
CA GLU A 68 16.81 2.12 4.55
C GLU A 68 15.45 1.84 3.90
N MET A 69 14.67 2.88 3.70
CA MET A 69 13.41 2.77 2.98
C MET A 69 13.68 2.43 1.52
N THR A 70 13.13 1.31 1.07
CA THR A 70 13.29 0.80 -0.31
C THR A 70 11.93 0.45 -0.91
N GLN A 71 11.93 0.27 -2.22
CA GLN A 71 10.78 -0.19 -3.00
C GLN A 71 11.19 -1.45 -3.77
N ALA A 72 10.27 -2.39 -3.94
CA ALA A 72 10.45 -3.53 -4.84
C ALA A 72 10.42 -3.01 -6.28
N ILE A 73 9.33 -2.36 -6.65
CA ILE A 73 9.13 -1.81 -7.99
C ILE A 73 8.72 -0.36 -7.88
N GLY A 74 9.28 0.52 -8.71
CA GLY A 74 8.79 1.88 -8.87
C GLY A 74 8.50 2.24 -10.32
N PHE A 75 7.28 2.71 -10.59
CA PHE A 75 6.84 3.24 -11.87
C PHE A 75 6.83 4.76 -11.85
N HIS A 76 7.67 5.39 -12.67
CA HIS A 76 7.79 6.85 -12.76
C HIS A 76 7.83 7.35 -14.21
N GLY A 77 7.80 8.67 -14.41
CA GLY A 77 7.69 9.28 -15.75
C GLY A 77 6.31 9.15 -16.40
N CYS A 78 5.30 8.74 -15.63
CA CYS A 78 3.94 8.52 -16.11
C CYS A 78 3.24 9.87 -16.39
N LYS A 79 2.37 9.93 -17.41
CA LYS A 79 1.80 11.19 -17.95
C LYS A 79 1.06 12.06 -16.94
N THR A 80 0.30 11.45 -16.03
CA THR A 80 -0.56 12.19 -15.09
C THR A 80 0.26 13.13 -14.21
N TRP A 81 1.40 12.66 -13.70
CA TRP A 81 2.24 13.42 -12.76
C TRP A 81 3.55 13.91 -13.38
N ASP A 82 4.07 13.23 -14.41
CA ASP A 82 5.36 13.50 -15.04
C ASP A 82 6.51 13.62 -14.01
N LEU A 83 6.61 12.59 -13.15
CA LEU A 83 7.65 12.51 -12.13
C LEU A 83 8.96 12.00 -12.74
N PRO A 84 10.06 12.79 -12.73
CA PRO A 84 11.34 12.37 -13.29
C PRO A 84 12.04 11.29 -12.47
N LYS A 85 11.65 11.10 -11.20
CA LYS A 85 12.28 10.18 -10.25
C LYS A 85 11.25 9.23 -9.65
N THR A 86 11.74 8.18 -8.98
CA THR A 86 10.92 7.23 -8.21
C THR A 86 10.23 7.91 -7.04
N LEU A 87 9.12 7.33 -6.55
CA LEU A 87 8.36 7.89 -5.44
C LEU A 87 9.18 7.97 -4.14
N VAL A 88 10.04 6.98 -3.88
CA VAL A 88 10.96 6.98 -2.73
C VAL A 88 11.87 8.22 -2.71
N SER A 89 12.29 8.69 -3.89
CA SER A 89 13.14 9.90 -4.03
C SER A 89 12.44 11.20 -3.62
N TYR A 90 11.12 11.19 -3.47
CA TYR A 90 10.35 12.33 -2.94
C TYR A 90 10.11 12.23 -1.44
N ILE A 91 10.36 11.07 -0.84
CA ILE A 91 10.28 10.87 0.61
C ILE A 91 11.61 11.29 1.27
N MET A 92 12.74 10.95 0.63
CA MET A 92 14.09 11.21 1.14
C MET A 92 14.89 12.21 0.29
N PRO A 93 15.68 13.10 0.91
CA PRO A 93 15.78 13.32 2.36
C PRO A 93 14.53 14.04 2.92
N PHE A 94 14.08 13.60 4.09
CA PHE A 94 12.93 14.18 4.78
C PHE A 94 13.28 15.56 5.33
N GLN A 95 12.59 16.60 4.85
CA GLN A 95 12.98 17.99 5.07
C GLN A 95 12.73 18.49 6.49
N GLU A 96 11.84 17.85 7.23
CA GLU A 96 11.50 18.19 8.61
C GLU A 96 12.61 17.79 9.59
N TYR A 97 13.41 16.76 9.26
CA TYR A 97 14.53 16.27 10.08
C TYR A 97 15.80 15.98 9.25
N PRO A 98 16.30 16.91 8.43
CA PRO A 98 17.26 16.63 7.36
C PRO A 98 18.63 16.10 7.83
N ASN A 99 18.92 16.20 9.13
CA ASN A 99 20.18 15.77 9.74
C ASN A 99 20.15 14.35 10.31
N LEU A 100 19.01 13.66 10.30
CA LEU A 100 18.93 12.27 10.75
C LEU A 100 19.39 11.30 9.65
N PRO A 101 20.10 10.20 10.01
CA PRO A 101 20.40 9.13 9.08
C PRO A 101 19.13 8.55 8.43
N THR A 102 19.24 8.12 7.18
CA THR A 102 18.17 7.42 6.42
C THR A 102 17.58 6.21 7.14
N SER A 103 18.38 5.54 7.98
CA SER A 103 17.97 4.40 8.82
C SER A 103 17.13 4.77 10.06
N GLU A 104 16.84 6.07 10.27
CA GLU A 104 15.93 6.56 11.31
C GLU A 104 14.51 6.83 10.79
N TYR A 105 14.25 6.67 9.50
CA TYR A 105 12.94 6.87 8.89
C TYR A 105 12.32 5.54 8.47
N TYR A 106 11.12 5.28 8.95
CA TYR A 106 10.45 4.01 8.79
C TYR A 106 9.16 4.20 8.02
N TYR A 107 9.05 3.57 6.86
CA TYR A 107 7.80 3.45 6.14
C TYR A 107 6.88 2.46 6.86
N ILE A 108 5.67 2.90 7.19
CA ILE A 108 4.68 2.08 7.89
C ILE A 108 3.58 1.62 6.93
N ALA A 109 2.95 2.56 6.21
CA ALA A 109 1.83 2.26 5.33
C ALA A 109 1.61 3.39 4.31
N SER A 110 0.83 3.10 3.27
CA SER A 110 0.32 4.10 2.33
C SER A 110 -1.12 3.83 1.94
N SER A 111 -1.85 4.87 1.55
CA SER A 111 -3.24 4.77 1.11
C SER A 111 -3.59 6.01 0.28
N ASN A 112 -4.11 5.82 -0.94
CA ASN A 112 -4.55 6.88 -1.85
C ASN A 112 -3.55 8.06 -1.97
N GLY A 113 -2.27 7.74 -2.15
CA GLY A 113 -1.19 8.70 -2.34
C GLY A 113 -0.71 9.43 -1.07
N LEU A 114 -1.29 9.14 0.09
CA LEU A 114 -0.72 9.49 1.38
C LEU A 114 0.21 8.38 1.88
N ILE A 115 1.27 8.76 2.59
CA ILE A 115 2.14 7.83 3.30
C ILE A 115 2.22 8.16 4.78
N TRP A 116 2.40 7.13 5.59
CA TRP A 116 2.73 7.23 6.99
C TRP A 116 4.18 6.79 7.22
N ILE A 117 4.98 7.69 7.79
CA ILE A 117 6.33 7.40 8.24
C ILE A 117 6.50 7.65 9.75
N ASP A 118 7.32 6.84 10.40
CA ASP A 118 7.82 7.09 11.76
C ASP A 118 9.29 7.53 11.71
N VAL A 119 9.64 8.57 12.46
CA VAL A 119 10.98 9.18 12.53
C VAL A 119 11.54 9.02 13.92
N PHE A 120 12.65 8.30 14.07
CA PHE A 120 13.30 8.03 15.35
C PHE A 120 14.33 9.11 15.67
N VAL A 121 14.00 9.99 16.64
CA VAL A 121 14.77 11.23 16.91
C VAL A 121 15.89 11.01 17.93
N SER A 122 15.79 10.00 18.81
CA SER A 122 16.81 9.71 19.82
C SER A 122 16.91 8.23 20.15
N ARG A 123 18.14 7.69 20.05
CA ARG A 123 18.50 6.34 20.49
C ARG A 123 19.37 6.41 21.74
N ILE A 124 18.75 6.61 22.89
CA ILE A 124 19.48 6.51 24.17
C ILE A 124 19.42 5.05 24.62
N LYS A 125 20.59 4.40 24.76
CA LYS A 125 20.69 3.07 25.39
C LYS A 125 19.91 3.08 26.71
N ASN A 126 18.98 2.14 26.87
CA ASN A 126 18.13 1.96 28.07
C ASN A 126 16.96 2.95 28.28
N LYS A 127 16.52 3.70 27.26
CA LYS A 127 15.24 4.45 27.29
C LYS A 127 14.31 4.04 26.15
N VAL A 128 13.01 4.25 26.36
CA VAL A 128 11.96 4.12 25.33
C VAL A 128 12.35 5.01 24.14
N TYR A 129 12.34 4.42 22.94
CA TYR A 129 12.60 5.13 21.69
C TYR A 129 11.65 6.32 21.54
N SER A 130 12.18 7.53 21.39
CA SER A 130 11.36 8.69 21.01
C SER A 130 11.23 8.72 19.50
N TYR A 131 10.05 8.42 19.00
CA TYR A 131 9.70 8.55 17.59
C TYR A 131 8.65 9.64 17.39
N LYS A 132 8.56 10.19 16.18
CA LYS A 132 7.49 11.08 15.73
C LYS A 132 6.82 10.46 14.51
N SER A 133 5.51 10.58 14.41
CA SER A 133 4.75 10.06 13.27
C SER A 133 4.35 11.20 12.35
N PHE A 134 4.47 10.97 11.05
CA PHE A 134 4.05 11.91 10.02
C PHE A 134 3.15 11.21 9.02
N VAL A 135 2.09 11.88 8.61
CA VAL A 135 1.31 11.52 7.42
C VAL A 135 1.45 12.63 6.40
N GLY A 136 1.70 12.29 5.15
CA GLY A 136 1.87 13.29 4.12
C GLY A 136 1.85 12.79 2.70
N ASN A 137 1.92 13.74 1.78
CA ASN A 137 2.16 13.49 0.36
C ASN A 137 3.60 13.90 0.01
N PRO A 138 4.49 12.93 -0.29
CA PRO A 138 5.87 13.19 -0.67
C PRO A 138 5.99 14.04 -1.94
N VAL A 139 5.10 13.89 -2.91
CA VAL A 139 5.15 14.63 -4.18
C VAL A 139 4.79 16.10 -3.99
N LEU A 140 3.81 16.38 -3.12
CA LEU A 140 3.41 17.75 -2.77
C LEU A 140 4.31 18.38 -1.69
N GLN A 141 5.17 17.59 -1.04
CA GLN A 141 5.96 18.00 0.12
C GLN A 141 5.08 18.59 1.24
N GLU A 142 3.90 17.99 1.42
CA GLU A 142 2.98 18.36 2.48
C GLU A 142 2.95 17.26 3.53
N TRP A 143 3.20 17.63 4.79
CA TRP A 143 3.28 16.72 5.92
C TRP A 143 2.52 17.25 7.12
N VAL A 144 1.96 16.33 7.88
CA VAL A 144 1.27 16.59 9.15
C VAL A 144 1.95 15.75 10.23
N GLU A 145 2.51 16.43 11.23
CA GLU A 145 3.00 15.76 12.45
C GLU A 145 1.79 15.27 13.26
N ILE A 146 1.79 13.99 13.59
CA ILE A 146 0.70 13.34 14.31
C ILE A 146 1.05 13.35 15.80
N PRO A 147 0.11 13.73 16.69
CA PRO A 147 0.34 13.68 18.13
C PRO A 147 0.69 12.26 18.56
N GLN A 148 1.43 12.13 19.66
CA GLN A 148 1.77 10.81 20.19
C GLN A 148 0.50 10.06 20.59
N PRO A 149 0.42 8.74 20.30
CA PRO A 149 -0.69 7.94 20.79
C PRO A 149 -0.66 7.94 22.33
N PRO A 150 -1.84 7.87 22.99
CA PRO A 150 -1.89 7.68 24.43
C PRO A 150 -1.13 6.40 24.78
N ASN A 151 -0.26 6.47 25.78
CA ASN A 151 0.53 5.34 26.24
C ASN A 151 -0.20 4.62 27.39
N PRO A 152 -0.95 3.53 27.15
CA PRO A 152 -1.53 2.72 28.22
C PRO A 152 -0.51 2.11 29.20
N TRP A 153 0.78 2.05 28.85
CA TRP A 153 1.81 1.29 29.57
C TRP A 153 2.97 2.17 30.07
N VAL A 154 2.70 3.34 30.65
CA VAL A 154 3.70 4.21 31.30
C VAL A 154 4.53 3.47 32.39
N GLN A 155 4.16 2.25 32.79
CA GLN A 155 4.78 1.51 33.88
C GLN A 155 5.64 0.29 33.50
N ASP A 156 5.56 -0.25 32.28
CA ASP A 156 6.32 -1.47 31.95
C ASP A 156 7.75 -1.16 31.49
N LYS A 157 8.68 -1.32 32.43
CA LYS A 157 10.12 -1.08 32.29
C LYS A 157 10.87 -2.22 31.59
N HIS A 158 10.26 -2.97 30.66
CA HIS A 158 10.99 -4.05 29.98
C HIS A 158 11.64 -3.56 28.67
N PRO A 159 12.97 -3.40 28.60
CA PRO A 159 13.64 -2.70 27.49
C PRO A 159 13.79 -3.51 26.19
N TRP A 160 13.39 -4.78 26.20
CA TRP A 160 13.76 -5.76 25.16
C TRP A 160 12.60 -6.23 24.29
N TYR A 161 11.37 -5.83 24.57
CA TYR A 161 10.26 -6.10 23.66
C TYR A 161 10.18 -4.99 22.61
N PRO A 162 10.01 -5.33 21.31
CA PRO A 162 9.64 -4.32 20.31
C PRO A 162 8.44 -3.55 20.84
N SER A 163 8.53 -2.22 20.78
CA SER A 163 7.51 -1.29 21.26
C SER A 163 6.10 -1.87 21.05
N PRO A 164 5.25 -1.96 22.10
CA PRO A 164 3.88 -2.47 22.00
C PRO A 164 2.94 -1.59 21.14
N TYR A 165 3.50 -0.72 20.29
CA TYR A 165 2.81 0.17 19.36
C TYR A 165 3.33 -0.04 17.94
N SER A 166 3.31 -1.28 17.45
CA SER A 166 3.59 -1.53 16.03
C SER A 166 2.50 -0.86 15.19
N GLY A 167 2.91 0.06 14.30
CA GLY A 167 2.00 0.62 13.32
C GLY A 167 1.47 -0.48 12.42
N VAL A 168 0.15 -0.62 12.34
CA VAL A 168 -0.50 -1.70 11.59
C VAL A 168 -0.70 -1.27 10.15
N GLY A 169 -1.43 -0.18 9.97
CA GLY A 169 -1.82 0.28 8.64
C GLY A 169 -2.53 1.62 8.71
N MET A 170 -2.78 2.19 7.54
CA MET A 170 -3.52 3.42 7.36
C MET A 170 -4.64 3.17 6.38
N VAL A 171 -5.79 3.77 6.64
CA VAL A 171 -6.94 3.79 5.71
C VAL A 171 -7.34 5.21 5.42
N THR A 172 -7.85 5.44 4.21
CA THR A 172 -8.34 6.74 3.77
C THR A 172 -9.82 6.64 3.40
N ARG A 173 -10.54 7.75 3.57
CA ARG A 173 -11.87 7.95 3.00
C ARG A 173 -11.69 8.85 1.78
N VAL A 174 -12.28 8.44 0.67
CA VAL A 174 -12.19 9.16 -0.60
C VAL A 174 -13.57 9.69 -0.97
N GLU A 175 -13.67 11.00 -1.22
CA GLU A 175 -14.87 11.68 -1.67
C GLU A 175 -14.56 12.42 -2.98
N ASN A 176 -15.33 12.14 -4.03
CA ASN A 176 -15.12 12.74 -5.35
C ASN A 176 -13.67 12.60 -5.86
N GLY A 177 -13.04 11.46 -5.60
CA GLY A 177 -11.66 11.17 -6.02
C GLY A 177 -10.56 11.90 -5.23
N VAL A 178 -10.86 12.50 -4.07
CA VAL A 178 -9.85 13.02 -3.13
C VAL A 178 -9.96 12.29 -1.81
N VAL A 179 -8.82 12.13 -1.14
CA VAL A 179 -8.81 11.83 0.29
C VAL A 179 -9.46 12.97 1.08
N SER A 180 -10.62 12.71 1.69
CA SER A 180 -11.29 13.64 2.61
C SER A 180 -10.79 13.47 4.04
N SER A 181 -10.46 12.24 4.43
CA SER A 181 -9.91 11.92 5.75
C SER A 181 -9.02 10.68 5.72
N PHE A 182 -8.20 10.52 6.76
CA PHE A 182 -7.45 9.30 7.01
C PHE A 182 -7.53 8.86 8.47
N LYS A 183 -7.34 7.56 8.69
CA LYS A 183 -7.17 6.96 10.00
C LYS A 183 -5.90 6.13 10.06
N MET A 184 -5.16 6.25 11.16
CA MET A 184 -3.96 5.45 11.42
C MET A 184 -4.26 4.45 12.52
N VAL A 185 -3.84 3.20 12.33
CA VAL A 185 -4.12 2.10 13.25
C VAL A 185 -2.81 1.60 13.86
N ARG A 186 -2.75 1.58 15.19
CA ARG A 186 -1.67 0.96 15.96
C ARG A 186 -2.23 -0.15 16.83
N THR A 187 -1.60 -1.33 16.81
CA THR A 187 -1.92 -2.39 17.77
C THR A 187 -1.35 -2.00 19.12
N VAL A 188 -2.16 -2.13 20.17
CA VAL A 188 -1.74 -2.00 21.58
C VAL A 188 -1.53 -3.38 22.18
N GLN A 189 -2.47 -4.29 21.92
CA GLN A 189 -2.46 -5.62 22.52
C GLN A 189 -3.32 -6.58 21.70
N MET A 190 -2.97 -7.86 21.75
CA MET A 190 -3.83 -8.94 21.29
C MET A 190 -3.86 -10.05 22.34
N GLU A 191 -5.06 -10.50 22.73
CA GLU A 191 -5.27 -11.53 23.75
C GLU A 191 -6.35 -12.52 23.29
N LEU A 192 -6.18 -13.80 23.63
CA LEU A 192 -7.23 -14.81 23.49
C LEU A 192 -8.14 -14.73 24.73
N ILE A 193 -9.45 -14.49 24.53
CA ILE A 193 -10.38 -14.28 25.65
C ILE A 193 -11.00 -15.59 26.14
N ASP A 194 -11.48 -16.44 25.24
CA ASP A 194 -12.17 -17.68 25.60
C ASP A 194 -11.56 -18.89 24.89
N ARG A 195 -11.41 -20.01 25.62
CA ARG A 195 -10.89 -21.28 25.11
C ARG A 195 -11.99 -22.33 24.89
N ARG A 196 -13.25 -22.04 25.23
CA ARG A 196 -14.35 -22.99 25.05
C ARG A 196 -15.12 -22.70 23.75
N ASP A 197 -15.16 -23.74 22.94
CA ASP A 197 -15.96 -24.02 21.75
C ASP A 197 -15.75 -23.20 20.47
N GLU A 198 -15.19 -21.99 20.49
CA GLU A 198 -14.66 -21.27 19.30
C GLU A 198 -13.89 -20.03 19.78
N GLY A 199 -12.57 -20.13 19.91
CA GLY A 199 -11.78 -19.12 20.63
C GLY A 199 -11.83 -17.72 20.00
N MET A 200 -12.36 -16.74 20.75
CA MET A 200 -12.41 -15.33 20.33
C MET A 200 -11.17 -14.56 20.79
N TYR A 201 -10.57 -13.82 19.85
CA TYR A 201 -9.43 -12.95 20.06
C TYR A 201 -9.90 -11.50 20.23
N LEU A 202 -9.36 -10.84 21.26
CA LEU A 202 -9.47 -9.40 21.46
C LEU A 202 -8.25 -8.70 20.88
N TRP A 203 -8.49 -7.83 19.92
CA TRP A 203 -7.52 -6.92 19.35
C TRP A 203 -7.79 -5.50 19.86
N ARG A 204 -6.89 -5.01 20.72
CA ARG A 204 -6.93 -3.63 21.25
C ARG A 204 -6.08 -2.73 20.36
N VAL A 205 -6.69 -1.68 19.83
CA VAL A 205 -6.05 -0.73 18.91
C VAL A 205 -6.22 0.71 19.36
N CYS A 206 -5.22 1.53 19.03
CA CYS A 206 -5.32 2.98 19.04
C CYS A 206 -5.52 3.46 17.60
N VAL A 207 -6.55 4.26 17.38
CA VAL A 207 -6.92 4.80 16.06
C VAL A 207 -6.88 6.32 16.11
N TYR A 208 -5.97 6.91 15.33
CA TYR A 208 -5.97 8.35 15.06
C TYR A 208 -6.95 8.66 13.95
N SER A 209 -7.72 9.75 14.05
CA SER A 209 -8.53 10.26 12.94
C SER A 209 -8.12 11.68 12.57
N SER A 210 -7.89 11.93 11.28
CA SER A 210 -7.66 13.28 10.77
C SER A 210 -8.91 14.17 10.88
N GLU A 211 -10.11 13.59 11.00
CA GLU A 211 -11.37 14.34 11.17
C GLU A 211 -11.44 15.01 12.55
N THR A 212 -10.87 14.38 13.57
CA THR A 212 -10.92 14.85 14.96
C THR A 212 -9.58 15.35 15.48
N GLY A 213 -8.46 14.94 14.87
CA GLY A 213 -7.12 15.18 15.37
C GLY A 213 -6.77 14.40 16.64
N LEU A 214 -7.60 13.42 17.02
CA LEU A 214 -7.47 12.70 18.28
C LEU A 214 -7.23 11.20 18.06
N TRP A 215 -6.52 10.61 19.01
CA TRP A 215 -6.43 9.15 19.17
C TRP A 215 -7.62 8.64 19.97
N THR A 216 -8.21 7.55 19.51
CA THR A 216 -9.28 6.82 20.19
C THR A 216 -8.86 5.39 20.44
N PHE A 217 -9.27 4.82 21.56
CA PHE A 217 -9.04 3.42 21.86
C PHE A 217 -10.25 2.60 21.39
N LYS A 218 -10.01 1.52 20.63
CA LYS A 218 -11.05 0.61 20.15
C LYS A 218 -10.69 -0.83 20.50
N GLN A 219 -11.70 -1.59 20.87
CA GLN A 219 -11.65 -3.04 21.02
C GLN A 219 -12.27 -3.64 19.77
N VAL A 220 -11.56 -4.58 19.16
CA VAL A 220 -12.01 -5.29 17.96
C VAL A 220 -11.93 -6.79 18.25
N PHE A 221 -12.94 -7.54 17.86
CA PHE A 221 -13.07 -8.96 18.14
C PHE A 221 -12.90 -9.76 16.86
N SER A 222 -12.21 -10.89 16.92
CA SER A 222 -12.00 -11.77 15.77
C SER A 222 -12.03 -13.23 16.23
N SER A 223 -12.62 -14.12 15.45
CA SER A 223 -12.53 -15.58 15.69
C SER A 223 -11.17 -16.16 15.28
N ARG A 224 -10.28 -15.32 14.74
CA ARG A 224 -8.93 -15.67 14.28
C ARG A 224 -7.91 -14.68 14.81
N PRO A 225 -6.68 -15.11 15.13
CA PRO A 225 -5.65 -14.19 15.59
C PRO A 225 -5.30 -13.17 14.50
N VAL A 226 -5.10 -11.92 14.91
CA VAL A 226 -4.63 -10.85 14.04
C VAL A 226 -3.13 -10.67 14.27
N HIS A 227 -2.31 -11.46 13.57
CA HIS A 227 -0.87 -11.31 13.65
C HIS A 227 -0.42 -10.10 12.81
N GLY A 228 -0.18 -8.97 13.48
CA GLY A 228 0.59 -7.87 12.90
C GLY A 228 2.06 -8.25 12.83
N GLY A 229 2.42 -9.14 11.90
CA GLY A 229 3.80 -9.57 11.67
C GLY A 229 4.73 -8.39 11.35
N ARG A 230 6.03 -8.58 11.54
CA ARG A 230 7.07 -7.57 11.21
C ARG A 230 7.27 -7.40 9.70
N VAL A 231 6.91 -8.40 8.90
CA VAL A 231 7.29 -8.51 7.49
C VAL A 231 6.16 -8.06 6.55
N ASP A 232 4.90 -8.36 6.88
CA ASP A 232 3.77 -8.10 6.00
C ASP A 232 3.17 -6.69 6.22
N SER A 233 2.85 -6.01 5.12
CA SER A 233 2.07 -4.78 5.12
C SER A 233 0.60 -5.10 4.86
N PRO A 234 -0.33 -4.79 5.79
CA PRO A 234 -1.76 -4.98 5.54
C PRO A 234 -2.19 -4.30 4.26
N VAL A 235 -3.00 -5.01 3.48
CA VAL A 235 -3.67 -4.44 2.32
C VAL A 235 -4.76 -3.52 2.85
N ASN A 236 -4.89 -2.32 2.26
CA ASN A 236 -5.96 -1.40 2.61
C ASN A 236 -6.76 -1.02 1.37
N LEU A 237 -8.08 -1.01 1.50
CA LEU A 237 -8.99 -0.65 0.42
C LEU A 237 -10.29 -0.13 1.02
N ASN A 238 -10.78 1.01 0.53
CA ASN A 238 -12.10 1.58 0.90
C ASN A 238 -12.40 1.63 2.41
N GLY A 239 -11.42 2.02 3.22
CA GLY A 239 -11.60 2.12 4.69
C GLY A 239 -11.35 0.83 5.47
N VAL A 240 -11.17 -0.29 4.76
CA VAL A 240 -10.96 -1.63 5.33
C VAL A 240 -9.47 -1.97 5.33
N LEU A 241 -8.99 -2.53 6.43
CA LEU A 241 -7.69 -3.22 6.48
C LEU A 241 -7.91 -4.72 6.36
N TYR A 242 -7.15 -5.36 5.46
CA TYR A 242 -7.08 -6.80 5.28
C TYR A 242 -5.73 -7.27 5.83
N LEU A 243 -5.79 -8.05 6.91
CA LEU A 243 -4.64 -8.64 7.57
C LEU A 243 -4.62 -10.14 7.27
N TRP A 244 -3.44 -10.70 7.05
CA TRP A 244 -3.31 -12.14 6.87
C TRP A 244 -3.07 -12.83 8.21
N ASP A 245 -3.92 -13.80 8.53
CA ASP A 245 -3.69 -14.70 9.64
C ASP A 245 -2.96 -15.94 9.14
N ARG A 246 -1.70 -16.04 9.56
CA ARG A 246 -0.88 -17.22 9.40
C ARG A 246 -0.96 -18.05 10.68
N TYR A 247 -1.69 -19.17 10.62
CA TYR A 247 -1.53 -20.18 11.66
C TYR A 247 -0.10 -20.73 11.55
N LEU A 248 0.70 -20.57 12.60
CA LEU A 248 2.17 -20.79 12.62
C LEU A 248 2.65 -22.19 12.17
N PHE A 249 1.73 -23.11 11.88
CA PHE A 249 2.00 -24.50 11.53
C PHE A 249 1.26 -24.99 10.27
N SER A 250 0.57 -24.11 9.52
CA SER A 250 -0.12 -24.51 8.28
C SER A 250 0.64 -24.03 7.03
N ASN A 251 0.83 -24.93 6.07
CA ASN A 251 1.35 -24.61 4.73
C ASN A 251 0.26 -24.08 3.78
N GLY A 252 -1.00 -24.14 4.21
CA GLY A 252 -2.15 -23.60 3.50
C GLY A 252 -2.15 -22.07 3.39
N PRO A 253 -3.00 -21.50 2.53
CA PRO A 253 -3.09 -20.07 2.30
C PRO A 253 -3.63 -19.32 3.54
N GLY A 254 -4.33 -19.99 4.45
CA GLY A 254 -4.86 -19.39 5.68
C GLY A 254 -6.09 -18.54 5.43
N VAL A 255 -6.27 -17.48 6.23
CA VAL A 255 -7.45 -16.62 6.17
C VAL A 255 -7.05 -15.14 6.20
N LEU A 256 -7.88 -14.29 5.61
CA LEU A 256 -7.81 -12.85 5.84
C LEU A 256 -8.74 -12.46 6.98
N VAL A 257 -8.26 -11.53 7.80
CA VAL A 257 -9.04 -10.82 8.80
C VAL A 257 -9.24 -9.40 8.31
N ALA A 258 -10.47 -9.02 8.01
CA ALA A 258 -10.84 -7.71 7.50
C ALA A 258 -11.57 -6.87 8.55
N HIS A 259 -11.25 -5.59 8.66
CA HIS A 259 -11.94 -4.66 9.55
C HIS A 259 -12.10 -3.27 8.95
N ASP A 260 -13.33 -2.75 8.97
CA ASP A 260 -13.65 -1.38 8.55
C ASP A 260 -13.44 -0.40 9.71
N PHE A 261 -12.45 0.49 9.56
CA PHE A 261 -12.12 1.49 10.58
C PHE A 261 -12.97 2.77 10.50
N TYR A 262 -13.78 2.93 9.45
CA TYR A 262 -14.82 3.96 9.36
C TYR A 262 -16.20 3.44 9.78
N GLY A 263 -16.40 2.13 9.72
CA GLY A 263 -17.60 1.43 10.19
C GLY A 263 -17.78 1.46 11.71
N ALA A 264 -19.03 1.25 12.12
CA ALA A 264 -19.42 1.17 13.53
C ALA A 264 -19.12 -0.19 14.16
N ASP A 265 -18.86 -1.21 13.34
CA ASP A 265 -18.70 -2.59 13.80
C ASP A 265 -17.44 -2.77 14.65
N ASP A 266 -17.52 -3.67 15.63
CA ASP A 266 -16.41 -4.07 16.50
C ASP A 266 -15.95 -5.50 16.22
N GLN A 267 -16.55 -6.19 15.24
CA GLN A 267 -16.13 -7.52 14.81
C GLN A 267 -15.37 -7.48 13.49
N CYS A 268 -14.26 -8.21 13.44
CA CYS A 268 -13.56 -8.51 12.21
C CYS A 268 -14.34 -9.54 11.39
N GLN A 269 -14.28 -9.36 10.07
CA GLN A 269 -14.73 -10.36 9.13
C GLN A 269 -13.59 -11.33 8.81
N VAL A 270 -13.79 -12.62 9.08
CA VAL A 270 -12.87 -13.68 8.64
C VAL A 270 -13.24 -14.12 7.22
N ILE A 271 -12.24 -14.20 6.34
CA ILE A 271 -12.37 -14.53 4.93
C ILE A 271 -11.38 -15.66 4.61
N PRO A 272 -11.83 -16.90 4.44
CA PRO A 272 -10.97 -17.99 3.97
C PRO A 272 -10.38 -17.64 2.61
N LEU A 273 -9.08 -17.88 2.41
CA LEU A 273 -8.44 -17.72 1.12
C LEU A 273 -8.76 -18.94 0.22
N PRO A 274 -8.75 -18.80 -1.12
CA PRO A 274 -8.88 -19.94 -2.02
C PRO A 274 -7.84 -21.03 -1.70
N GLY A 275 -8.28 -22.29 -1.55
CA GLY A 275 -7.42 -23.41 -1.13
C GLY A 275 -7.24 -23.58 0.38
N ALA A 276 -7.93 -22.81 1.23
CA ALA A 276 -7.80 -22.91 2.69
C ALA A 276 -8.51 -24.12 3.34
N ASN A 277 -9.32 -24.87 2.57
CA ASN A 277 -10.16 -25.96 3.08
C ASN A 277 -9.78 -27.33 2.51
N ASP A 278 -8.64 -27.46 1.83
CA ASP A 278 -8.22 -28.75 1.29
C ASP A 278 -7.76 -29.64 2.46
N GLU A 279 -8.69 -30.46 2.97
CA GLU A 279 -8.59 -31.32 4.19
C GLU A 279 -7.49 -32.39 4.14
N HIS A 280 -6.57 -32.33 3.17
CA HIS A 280 -5.43 -33.23 3.01
C HIS A 280 -4.16 -32.70 3.73
N GLU A 281 -4.32 -31.84 4.75
CA GLU A 281 -3.22 -31.12 5.46
C GLU A 281 -2.34 -31.99 6.39
N HIS A 282 -2.32 -33.31 6.24
CA HIS A 282 -1.58 -34.20 7.15
C HIS A 282 -0.50 -35.06 6.49
N GLU A 283 -0.35 -34.98 5.18
CA GLU A 283 0.77 -35.61 4.50
C GLU A 283 1.81 -34.54 4.18
N HIS A 284 3.08 -34.85 4.46
CA HIS A 284 4.24 -34.06 4.05
C HIS A 284 4.29 -34.01 2.52
N ASP A 285 3.42 -33.23 1.89
CA ASP A 285 3.38 -33.09 0.45
C ASP A 285 4.38 -32.00 0.05
N ASP A 286 5.46 -32.44 -0.60
CA ASP A 286 6.50 -31.60 -1.18
C ASP A 286 5.92 -30.53 -2.14
N GLU A 287 4.70 -30.75 -2.66
CA GLU A 287 4.00 -29.82 -3.56
C GLU A 287 3.73 -28.44 -2.95
N HIS A 288 3.51 -28.36 -1.62
CA HIS A 288 3.25 -27.08 -0.97
C HIS A 288 4.51 -26.20 -0.83
N GLU A 289 5.72 -26.77 -0.92
CA GLU A 289 6.97 -26.01 -0.89
C GLU A 289 7.14 -25.12 -2.13
N HIS A 290 6.41 -25.40 -3.21
CA HIS A 290 6.55 -24.71 -4.49
C HIS A 290 5.46 -23.66 -4.76
N VAL A 291 4.44 -23.58 -3.90
CA VAL A 291 3.36 -22.61 -4.08
C VAL A 291 3.83 -21.20 -3.67
N ARG A 292 3.56 -20.21 -4.51
CA ARG A 292 3.86 -18.80 -4.27
C ARG A 292 2.58 -17.98 -4.32
N ARG A 293 2.36 -17.15 -3.32
CA ARG A 293 1.10 -16.42 -3.14
C ARG A 293 1.35 -14.95 -2.91
N CYS A 294 0.37 -14.12 -3.31
CA CYS A 294 0.38 -12.70 -3.06
C CYS A 294 -1.05 -12.21 -2.78
N LEU A 295 -1.18 -11.23 -1.88
CA LEU A 295 -2.38 -10.41 -1.74
C LEU A 295 -2.08 -8.98 -2.18
N THR A 296 -2.93 -8.45 -3.05
CA THR A 296 -2.74 -7.15 -3.70
C THR A 296 -4.10 -6.48 -3.96
N THR A 297 -4.07 -5.28 -4.52
CA THR A 297 -5.26 -4.54 -4.95
C THR A 297 -5.12 -4.13 -6.41
N SER A 298 -6.24 -4.12 -7.11
CA SER A 298 -6.34 -3.61 -8.47
C SER A 298 -7.71 -2.98 -8.65
N GLY A 299 -7.74 -1.69 -9.00
CA GLY A 299 -8.97 -0.90 -9.02
C GLY A 299 -9.63 -0.86 -7.65
N GLU A 300 -10.88 -1.30 -7.59
CA GLU A 300 -11.69 -1.35 -6.35
C GLU A 300 -11.74 -2.77 -5.74
N ASP A 301 -10.86 -3.66 -6.19
CA ASP A 301 -10.88 -5.06 -5.82
C ASP A 301 -9.64 -5.47 -5.02
N VAL A 302 -9.85 -6.35 -4.03
CA VAL A 302 -8.77 -7.14 -3.40
C VAL A 302 -8.55 -8.38 -4.24
N ILE A 303 -7.29 -8.62 -4.61
CA ILE A 303 -6.89 -9.72 -5.48
C ILE A 303 -5.96 -10.66 -4.72
N PHE A 304 -6.26 -11.95 -4.79
CA PHE A 304 -5.37 -13.01 -4.35
C PHE A 304 -4.77 -13.69 -5.57
N ILE A 305 -3.46 -13.91 -5.57
CA ILE A 305 -2.74 -14.56 -6.67
C ILE A 305 -2.01 -15.77 -6.12
N GLU A 306 -2.09 -16.88 -6.84
CA GLU A 306 -1.33 -18.09 -6.58
C GLU A 306 -0.59 -18.53 -7.83
N VAL A 307 0.65 -18.98 -7.64
CA VAL A 307 1.51 -19.55 -8.67
C VAL A 307 1.96 -20.93 -8.18
N ILE A 308 1.66 -21.96 -8.97
CA ILE A 308 2.07 -23.34 -8.71
C ILE A 308 2.47 -24.01 -10.03
N HIS A 309 3.69 -24.57 -10.12
CA HIS A 309 4.17 -25.28 -11.32
C HIS A 309 3.92 -24.54 -12.65
N ARG A 310 4.15 -23.22 -12.68
CA ARG A 310 3.84 -22.28 -13.79
C ARG A 310 2.37 -21.98 -14.06
N ILE A 311 1.45 -22.54 -13.30
CA ILE A 311 0.04 -22.15 -13.38
C ILE A 311 -0.16 -20.94 -12.48
N LEU A 312 -0.55 -19.81 -13.07
CA LEU A 312 -0.94 -18.60 -12.34
C LEU A 312 -2.46 -18.53 -12.29
N LYS A 313 -2.99 -18.41 -11.07
CA LYS A 313 -4.40 -18.16 -10.80
C LYS A 313 -4.57 -16.85 -10.06
N ALA A 314 -5.57 -16.07 -10.43
CA ALA A 314 -5.94 -14.85 -9.72
C ALA A 314 -7.42 -14.86 -9.39
N TRP A 315 -7.75 -14.53 -8.14
CA TRP A 315 -9.11 -14.42 -7.65
C TRP A 315 -9.40 -13.02 -7.16
N ARG A 316 -10.62 -12.56 -7.45
CA ARG A 316 -11.18 -11.30 -6.98
C ARG A 316 -12.07 -11.54 -5.77
N LEU A 317 -11.90 -10.74 -4.71
CA LEU A 317 -12.77 -10.75 -3.55
C LEU A 317 -14.12 -10.09 -3.89
N HIS A 318 -15.22 -10.82 -3.72
CA HIS A 318 -16.58 -10.31 -3.78
C HIS A 318 -17.07 -9.86 -2.41
N ASN A 319 -17.98 -8.88 -2.42
CA ASN A 319 -18.65 -8.41 -1.22
C ASN A 319 -19.73 -9.38 -0.70
N GLU A 320 -20.22 -10.30 -1.55
CA GLU A 320 -21.26 -11.24 -1.17
C GLU A 320 -20.72 -12.38 -0.29
N LYS A 321 -21.52 -12.78 0.71
CA LYS A 321 -21.07 -13.76 1.73
C LYS A 321 -21.02 -15.20 1.22
N SER A 322 -21.77 -15.55 0.17
CA SER A 322 -21.91 -16.92 -0.34
C SER A 322 -20.75 -17.36 -1.24
N GLU A 323 -20.24 -16.48 -2.08
CA GLU A 323 -19.11 -16.73 -2.99
C GLU A 323 -18.10 -15.60 -2.85
N ARG A 324 -17.26 -15.69 -1.81
CA ARG A 324 -16.30 -14.63 -1.46
C ARG A 324 -15.23 -14.43 -2.53
N TRP A 325 -14.86 -15.45 -3.31
CA TRP A 325 -13.78 -15.37 -4.28
C TRP A 325 -14.24 -15.80 -5.66
N GLN A 326 -14.06 -14.94 -6.66
CA GLN A 326 -14.27 -15.24 -8.06
C GLN A 326 -12.92 -15.42 -8.76
N LEU A 327 -12.70 -16.59 -9.38
CA LEU A 327 -11.54 -16.78 -10.26
C LEU A 327 -11.70 -15.88 -11.49
N ILE A 328 -10.71 -15.01 -11.73
CA ILE A 328 -10.69 -14.09 -12.87
C ILE A 328 -9.65 -14.47 -13.92
N TRP A 329 -8.57 -15.14 -13.51
CA TRP A 329 -7.52 -15.60 -14.41
C TRP A 329 -7.01 -16.97 -14.02
N GLU A 330 -6.76 -17.80 -15.04
CA GLU A 330 -6.00 -19.04 -14.94
C GLU A 330 -5.17 -19.17 -16.23
N VAL A 331 -3.85 -19.04 -16.11
CA VAL A 331 -2.94 -19.03 -17.25
C VAL A 331 -1.72 -19.91 -16.98
N VAL A 332 -1.20 -20.53 -18.03
CA VAL A 332 0.06 -21.27 -17.98
C VAL A 332 1.18 -20.32 -18.39
N MET A 333 2.12 -20.09 -17.48
CA MET A 333 3.27 -19.24 -17.71
C MET A 333 4.27 -19.92 -18.66
N PRO A 334 4.98 -19.14 -19.50
CA PRO A 334 5.99 -19.66 -20.42
C PRO A 334 7.12 -20.42 -19.72
N SER A 335 7.78 -21.32 -20.46
CA SER A 335 8.85 -22.16 -19.93
C SER A 335 10.14 -21.43 -19.58
N PHE A 336 10.31 -20.18 -20.01
CA PHE A 336 11.46 -19.37 -19.62
C PHE A 336 11.32 -18.78 -18.21
N ILE A 337 10.10 -18.75 -17.66
CA ILE A 337 9.85 -18.36 -16.28
C ILE A 337 10.06 -19.58 -15.39
N SER A 338 10.77 -19.38 -14.28
CA SER A 338 10.98 -20.45 -13.29
C SER A 338 9.66 -21.03 -12.79
N ASP A 339 9.61 -22.35 -12.68
CA ASP A 339 8.43 -23.09 -12.22
C ASP A 339 8.24 -23.05 -10.70
N VAL A 340 9.34 -22.95 -9.96
CA VAL A 340 9.37 -22.99 -8.48
C VAL A 340 9.83 -21.67 -7.84
N ASN A 341 10.61 -20.86 -8.58
CA ASN A 341 11.22 -19.63 -8.06
C ASN A 341 10.60 -18.35 -8.62
N CYS A 342 9.34 -18.41 -9.09
CA CYS A 342 8.61 -17.25 -9.56
C CYS A 342 7.58 -16.77 -8.51
N PHE A 343 7.75 -15.55 -8.02
CA PHE A 343 6.94 -14.98 -6.94
C PHE A 343 6.01 -13.90 -7.49
N PRO A 344 4.68 -14.00 -7.30
CA PRO A 344 3.80 -12.89 -7.62
C PRO A 344 4.05 -11.72 -6.66
N LEU A 345 4.25 -10.52 -7.21
CA LEU A 345 4.54 -9.32 -6.42
C LEU A 345 3.30 -8.43 -6.23
N ALA A 346 2.56 -8.18 -7.32
CA ALA A 346 1.31 -7.42 -7.32
C ALA A 346 0.57 -7.55 -8.65
N MET A 347 -0.72 -7.26 -8.63
CA MET A 347 -1.49 -6.89 -9.82
C MET A 347 -1.27 -5.41 -10.10
N ASN A 348 -1.33 -4.97 -11.36
CA ASN A 348 -1.32 -3.54 -11.66
C ASN A 348 -2.50 -2.85 -10.96
N PRO A 349 -2.28 -1.72 -10.27
CA PRO A 349 -3.31 -1.06 -9.47
C PRO A 349 -4.49 -0.51 -10.29
N PHE A 350 -4.37 -0.45 -11.61
CA PHE A 350 -5.40 0.11 -12.51
C PHE A 350 -5.91 -0.89 -13.54
N ASP A 351 -5.21 -2.01 -13.74
CA ASP A 351 -5.48 -2.97 -14.80
C ASP A 351 -5.35 -4.40 -14.27
N THR A 352 -6.47 -5.13 -14.20
CA THR A 352 -6.49 -6.51 -13.70
C THR A 352 -5.90 -7.52 -14.66
N ASP A 353 -5.51 -7.08 -15.86
CA ASP A 353 -4.97 -7.94 -16.91
C ASP A 353 -3.43 -7.94 -16.87
N ILE A 354 -2.82 -7.12 -16.01
CA ILE A 354 -1.36 -7.00 -15.89
C ILE A 354 -0.91 -7.43 -14.50
N VAL A 355 -0.11 -8.50 -14.44
CA VAL A 355 0.53 -8.99 -13.21
C VAL A 355 2.04 -8.76 -13.23
N TYR A 356 2.63 -8.48 -12.07
CA TYR A 356 4.07 -8.36 -11.88
C TYR A 356 4.59 -9.52 -11.05
N LEU A 357 5.62 -10.19 -11.56
CA LEU A 357 6.23 -11.37 -10.97
C LEU A 357 7.73 -11.15 -10.82
N TRP A 358 8.34 -11.70 -9.78
CA TRP A 358 9.79 -11.78 -9.64
C TRP A 358 10.26 -13.18 -9.93
N ASP A 359 11.07 -13.35 -10.98
CA ASP A 359 11.79 -14.60 -11.20
C ASP A 359 13.10 -14.56 -10.44
N ARG A 360 13.12 -15.20 -9.27
CA ARG A 360 14.29 -15.24 -8.38
C ARG A 360 15.44 -16.04 -8.98
N GLN A 361 15.16 -17.02 -9.84
CA GLN A 361 16.22 -17.81 -10.49
C GLN A 361 17.02 -16.97 -11.49
N HIS A 362 16.33 -16.06 -12.19
CA HIS A 362 16.93 -15.20 -13.20
C HIS A 362 17.23 -13.78 -12.69
N GLY A 363 16.84 -13.46 -11.45
CA GLY A 363 17.07 -12.14 -10.84
C GLY A 363 16.35 -11.01 -11.57
N CYS A 364 15.14 -11.26 -12.10
CA CYS A 364 14.48 -10.30 -12.98
C CYS A 364 12.99 -10.13 -12.71
N LEU A 365 12.49 -8.94 -13.09
CA LEU A 365 11.07 -8.63 -13.07
C LEU A 365 10.41 -9.13 -14.36
N VAL A 366 9.23 -9.73 -14.23
CA VAL A 366 8.39 -10.15 -15.35
C VAL A 366 7.04 -9.46 -15.27
N SER A 367 6.57 -8.90 -16.38
CA SER A 367 5.18 -8.45 -16.54
C SER A 367 4.41 -9.48 -17.36
N GLY A 368 3.31 -9.99 -16.81
CA GLY A 368 2.38 -10.86 -17.52
C GLY A 368 1.13 -10.09 -17.95
N TYR A 369 0.84 -10.07 -19.24
CA TYR A 369 -0.39 -9.56 -19.84
C TYR A 369 -1.34 -10.73 -20.02
N LEU A 370 -2.20 -10.95 -19.03
CA LEU A 370 -3.00 -12.16 -18.84
C LEU A 370 -4.00 -12.38 -19.98
N GLN A 371 -4.62 -11.32 -20.48
CA GLN A 371 -5.55 -11.41 -21.61
C GLN A 371 -4.86 -11.85 -22.92
N ALA A 372 -3.67 -11.31 -23.19
CA ALA A 372 -2.88 -11.66 -24.36
C ALA A 372 -2.04 -12.93 -24.17
N GLN A 373 -1.93 -13.42 -22.93
CA GLN A 373 -1.00 -14.47 -22.49
C GLN A 373 0.47 -14.17 -22.87
N GLU A 374 0.83 -12.89 -22.89
CA GLU A 374 2.18 -12.43 -23.20
C GLU A 374 2.94 -12.12 -21.91
N PHE A 375 4.19 -12.56 -21.81
CA PHE A 375 5.05 -12.29 -20.67
C PHE A 375 6.34 -11.61 -21.13
N ILE A 376 6.66 -10.48 -20.51
CA ILE A 376 7.82 -9.66 -20.85
C ILE A 376 8.79 -9.66 -19.67
N VAL A 377 10.02 -10.08 -19.92
CA VAL A 377 11.13 -10.01 -18.96
C VAL A 377 11.76 -8.62 -19.06
N HIS A 378 11.85 -7.92 -17.93
CA HIS A 378 12.52 -6.64 -17.82
C HIS A 378 13.97 -6.88 -17.37
N GLN A 379 14.93 -6.40 -18.15
CA GLN A 379 16.34 -6.34 -17.74
C GLN A 379 16.59 -5.04 -16.98
N GLU A 380 17.45 -5.07 -15.96
CA GLU A 380 17.89 -3.85 -15.29
C GLU A 380 18.65 -2.97 -16.30
N SER A 381 18.02 -1.89 -16.77
CA SER A 381 18.71 -0.90 -17.58
C SER A 381 19.37 0.12 -16.66
N GLU A 382 20.70 0.19 -16.64
CA GLU A 382 21.45 1.30 -16.01
C GLU A 382 21.13 2.65 -16.67
N ASP A 383 20.67 2.63 -17.92
CA ASP A 383 20.27 3.82 -18.68
C ASP A 383 18.76 3.89 -18.88
N GLY A 384 18.15 4.97 -18.39
CA GLY A 384 16.72 5.28 -18.52
C GLY A 384 16.21 5.59 -19.94
N SER A 385 16.76 4.91 -20.96
CA SER A 385 16.31 4.84 -22.34
C SER A 385 16.15 3.36 -22.70
N SER A 386 14.99 2.82 -23.07
CA SER A 386 14.03 3.38 -24.00
C SER A 386 12.74 2.55 -23.97
N SER A 387 11.60 3.23 -24.05
CA SER A 387 10.60 2.93 -25.07
C SER A 387 10.04 4.27 -25.52
N GLU A 388 10.15 4.57 -26.82
CA GLU A 388 9.35 5.63 -27.43
C GLU A 388 7.89 5.18 -27.33
N GLY A 389 7.19 5.69 -26.33
CA GLY A 389 5.83 5.28 -26.01
C GLY A 389 5.40 5.83 -24.66
N ASP A 390 4.11 5.67 -24.38
CA ASP A 390 3.39 6.11 -23.18
C ASP A 390 3.83 5.41 -21.86
N CYS A 391 5.01 4.81 -21.85
CA CYS A 391 5.41 3.79 -20.88
C CYS A 391 6.13 4.41 -19.68
N CYS A 392 5.64 4.09 -18.48
CA CYS A 392 6.33 4.41 -17.23
C CYS A 392 7.69 3.70 -17.18
N ARG A 393 8.71 4.38 -16.65
CA ARG A 393 10.01 3.78 -16.32
C ARG A 393 9.88 2.91 -15.08
N VAL A 394 10.58 1.77 -15.09
CA VAL A 394 10.55 0.78 -14.01
C VAL A 394 11.90 0.75 -13.30
N ASN A 395 11.87 0.70 -11.96
CA ASN A 395 13.06 0.54 -11.12
C ASN A 395 12.87 -0.67 -10.19
N THR A 396 13.85 -1.58 -10.17
CA THR A 396 13.81 -2.87 -9.47
C THR A 396 14.92 -3.09 -8.45
N SER A 397 15.81 -2.10 -8.26
CA SER A 397 17.09 -2.26 -7.56
C SER A 397 16.98 -2.70 -6.09
N GLY A 398 15.80 -2.64 -5.48
CA GLY A 398 15.55 -3.12 -4.12
C GLY A 398 15.02 -4.55 -4.04
N THR A 399 14.64 -5.18 -5.15
CA THR A 399 13.87 -6.45 -5.11
C THR A 399 14.75 -7.66 -4.81
N GLU A 400 15.91 -7.77 -5.44
CA GLU A 400 16.76 -8.96 -5.33
C GLU A 400 17.12 -9.28 -3.88
N GLY A 401 17.67 -8.31 -3.14
CA GLY A 401 18.07 -8.50 -1.74
C GLY A 401 16.92 -8.77 -0.77
N TYR A 402 15.68 -8.41 -1.11
CA TYR A 402 14.50 -8.75 -0.28
C TYR A 402 14.01 -10.18 -0.58
N MET A 403 13.98 -10.57 -1.85
CA MET A 403 13.46 -11.89 -2.27
C MET A 403 14.41 -13.06 -1.94
N GLU A 404 15.67 -12.76 -1.60
CA GLU A 404 16.61 -13.71 -0.99
C GLU A 404 16.22 -14.11 0.44
N GLU A 405 15.48 -13.25 1.16
CA GLU A 405 14.95 -13.56 2.47
C GLU A 405 13.67 -14.39 2.33
N ARG A 406 13.63 -15.52 3.04
CA ARG A 406 12.67 -16.61 2.84
C ARG A 406 11.20 -16.13 2.88
N CYS A 407 10.60 -15.99 1.69
CA CYS A 407 9.20 -15.64 1.49
C CYS A 407 8.31 -16.89 1.42
N ASP A 408 8.27 -17.67 2.52
CA ASP A 408 7.25 -18.71 2.64
C ASP A 408 5.94 -18.01 3.01
N GLY A 409 4.83 -18.25 2.29
CA GLY A 409 3.50 -17.72 2.65
C GLY A 409 2.82 -16.85 1.59
N VAL A 410 1.92 -15.96 2.04
CA VAL A 410 1.24 -14.96 1.20
C VAL A 410 2.02 -13.65 1.28
N LEU A 411 2.64 -13.26 0.17
CA LEU A 411 3.38 -12.00 0.09
C LEU A 411 2.41 -10.81 0.09
N MET A 412 2.57 -9.90 1.05
CA MET A 412 1.76 -8.69 1.17
C MET A 412 2.64 -7.44 1.18
N LEU A 413 2.87 -6.88 -0.02
CA LEU A 413 3.64 -5.65 -0.19
C LEU A 413 2.73 -4.43 -0.28
N SER A 414 3.20 -3.27 0.20
CA SER A 414 2.37 -2.07 0.22
C SER A 414 2.40 -1.35 -1.13
N GLN A 415 1.25 -1.27 -1.80
CA GLN A 415 1.12 -0.50 -3.04
C GLN A 415 0.94 0.99 -2.74
N PHE A 416 2.00 1.78 -2.95
CA PHE A 416 1.95 3.23 -2.90
C PHE A 416 1.51 3.79 -4.25
N VAL A 417 0.21 4.01 -4.41
CA VAL A 417 -0.41 4.47 -5.66
C VAL A 417 -0.75 5.95 -5.54
N LEU A 418 -0.26 6.78 -6.48
CA LEU A 418 -0.73 8.16 -6.56
C LEU A 418 -2.12 8.21 -7.19
N PRO A 419 -3.03 9.04 -6.68
CA PRO A 419 -4.33 9.26 -7.31
C PRO A 419 -4.20 10.11 -8.58
N SER A 420 -5.25 10.12 -9.38
CA SER A 420 -5.39 10.98 -10.56
C SER A 420 -5.52 12.46 -10.22
N TRP A 421 -5.84 12.78 -8.97
CA TRP A 421 -5.83 14.14 -8.43
C TRP A 421 -5.54 14.09 -6.93
N MET A 422 -4.86 15.10 -6.41
CA MET A 422 -4.77 15.26 -4.95
C MET A 422 -4.86 16.72 -4.52
N ASP A 423 -5.65 16.94 -3.47
CA ASP A 423 -5.68 18.19 -2.73
C ASP A 423 -4.70 18.13 -1.56
N SER A 424 -4.68 19.20 -0.74
CA SER A 424 -3.80 19.21 0.43
C SER A 424 -4.12 18.09 1.39
N VAL A 425 -3.10 17.63 2.12
CA VAL A 425 -3.23 16.55 3.11
C VAL A 425 -4.30 16.93 4.13
N PRO A 426 -5.30 16.07 4.42
CA PRO A 426 -6.34 16.36 5.40
C PRO A 426 -5.72 16.75 6.74
N ARG A 427 -6.22 17.83 7.33
CA ARG A 427 -5.76 18.32 8.63
C ARG A 427 -6.91 18.30 9.63
N PRO A 428 -6.61 18.09 10.92
CA PRO A 428 -7.60 18.30 11.97
C PRO A 428 -8.21 19.70 11.89
N PRO A 429 -9.47 19.88 12.30
CA PRO A 429 -9.99 21.21 12.58
C PRO A 429 -9.10 21.87 13.64
N ASN A 430 -8.57 23.05 13.31
CA ASN A 430 -7.73 23.87 14.21
C ASN A 430 -8.44 24.22 15.52
#